data_AF-A0A0F9NCG2-F1
#
_entry.id   AF-A0A0F9NCG2-F1
#
_cell.length_a   1.000
_cell.length_b   1.000
_cell.length_c   1.000
_cell.angle_alpha   90.00
_cell.angle_beta   90.00
_cell.angle_gamma   90.00
#
_symmetry.space_group_name_H-M   'P 1'
#
loop_
_entity.id
_entity.type
_entity.pdbx_description
1 polymer ?
#
loop_
_entity_poly.entity_id
_entity_poly.type
_entity_poly.pdbx_seq_one_letter_code
_entity_poly.pdbx_strand_id
1 'polypeptide(L)' 'SFDGAFIVGYLVGWDLKKIGLFSNAAGALKVESLGPMPATSYEEVIRLMEKS' A
#
# COMPACT_ATOMS: atom_id res chain seq x y z
N SER A 1 -1.18 7.66 1.53
CA SER A 1 -0.82 6.39 0.87
C SER A 1 0.08 5.56 1.76
N PHE A 2 1.35 5.92 1.95
CA PHE A 2 2.26 5.14 2.81
C PHE A 2 1.82 5.06 4.27
N ASP A 3 1.66 6.19 4.96
CA ASP A 3 1.35 6.19 6.41
C ASP A 3 0.02 5.51 6.74
N GLY A 4 -1.00 5.73 5.91
CA GLY A 4 -2.30 5.07 6.05
C GLY A 4 -2.19 3.55 5.84
N ALA A 5 -1.44 3.12 4.82
CA ALA A 5 -1.18 1.70 4.57
C ALA A 5 -0.36 1.05 5.70
N PHE A 6 0.56 1.81 6.30
CA PHE A 6 1.36 1.37 7.44
C PHE A 6 0.49 1.14 8.68
N ILE A 7 -0.36 2.11 9.02
CA ILE A 7 -1.29 2.01 10.16
C ILE A 7 -2.27 0.85 9.94
N VAL A 8 -2.80 0.68 8.73
CA VAL A 8 -3.64 -0.48 8.39
C VAL A 8 -2.89 -1.78 8.66
N GLY A 9 -1.71 -1.97 8.07
CA GLY A 9 -0.92 -3.19 8.24
C GLY A 9 -0.56 -3.49 9.71
N TYR A 10 -0.27 -2.44 10.49
CA TYR A 10 -0.04 -2.56 11.93
C TYR A 10 -1.29 -3.02 12.68
N LEU A 11 -2.46 -2.42 12.40
CA LEU A 11 -3.73 -2.79 13.02
C LEU A 11 -4.17 -4.23 12.69
N VAL A 12 -3.84 -4.73 11.49
CA VAL A 12 -4.14 -6.13 11.11
C VAL A 12 -3.09 -7.13 11.62
N GLY A 13 -2.08 -6.67 12.37
CA GLY A 13 -1.08 -7.54 13.00
C GLY A 13 -0.09 -8.17 12.03
N TRP A 14 0.18 -7.54 10.89
CA TRP A 14 1.23 -8.00 9.98
C TRP A 14 2.62 -7.77 10.56
N ASP A 15 3.59 -8.57 10.12
CA ASP A 15 4.99 -8.33 10.43
C ASP A 15 5.50 -7.04 9.74
N LEU A 16 6.54 -6.43 10.32
CA LEU A 16 7.09 -5.16 9.84
C LEU A 16 7.55 -5.22 8.38
N LYS A 17 8.04 -6.37 7.90
CA LYS A 17 8.48 -6.53 6.51
C LYS A 17 7.27 -6.45 5.56
N LYS A 18 6.18 -7.13 5.91
CA LYS A 18 4.92 -7.10 5.17
C LYS A 18 4.27 -5.72 5.20
N ILE A 19 4.29 -5.02 6.35
CA ILE A 19 3.80 -3.64 6.46
C ILE A 19 4.62 -2.72 5.55
N GLY A 20 5.94 -2.83 5.56
CA GLY A 20 6.82 -2.02 4.70
C GLY A 20 6.55 -2.24 3.22
N LEU A 21 6.40 -3.51 2.79
CA LEU A 21 6.08 -3.85 1.40
C LEU A 21 4.72 -3.27 0.97
N PHE A 22 3.68 -3.45 1.79
CA PHE A 22 2.34 -2.94 1.50
C PHE A 22 2.31 -1.41 1.42
N SER A 23 3.01 -0.74 2.34
CA SER A 23 3.04 0.72 2.41
C SER A 23 3.80 1.32 1.21
N ASN A 24 4.91 0.69 0.81
CA ASN A 24 5.65 1.08 -0.39
C ASN A 24 4.85 0.85 -1.67
N ALA A 25 4.16 -0.28 -1.80
CA ALA A 25 3.29 -0.58 -2.92
C ALA A 25 2.15 0.45 -3.06
N ALA A 26 1.49 0.81 -1.94
CA ALA A 26 0.47 1.85 -1.90
C ALA A 26 1.03 3.24 -2.26
N GLY A 27 2.27 3.53 -1.88
CA GLY A 27 2.98 4.75 -2.26
C GLY A 27 3.31 4.81 -3.75
N ALA A 28 3.80 3.71 -4.33
CA ALA A 28 4.16 3.60 -5.73
C ALA A 28 2.94 3.81 -6.65
N LEU A 29 1.82 3.18 -6.33
CA LEU A 29 0.59 3.34 -7.13
C LEU A 29 -0.03 4.74 -7.02
N LYS A 30 0.25 5.47 -5.92
CA LYS A 30 -0.18 6.87 -5.77
C LYS A 30 0.54 7.80 -6.74
N VAL A 31 1.82 7.56 -7.04
CA VAL A 31 2.57 8.45 -7.95
C VAL A 31 2.19 8.25 -9.42
N GLU A 32 1.51 7.16 -9.76
CA GLU A 32 0.96 6.90 -11.10
C GLU A 32 -0.37 7.63 -11.38
N SER A 33 -1.02 8.18 -10.34
CA SER A 33 -2.30 8.87 -10.47
C SER A 33 -2.18 10.37 -10.17
N LEU A 34 -2.37 11.20 -11.20
CA LEU A 34 -2.39 12.66 -11.08
C LEU A 34 -3.74 13.13 -10.50
N GLY A 35 -3.88 13.02 -9.18
CA GLY A 35 -5.06 13.51 -8.44
C GLY A 35 -4.94 13.37 -6.92
N PRO A 36 -5.63 14.22 -6.13
CA PRO A 36 -5.55 14.19 -4.67
C PRO A 36 -6.18 12.91 -4.08
N MET A 37 -7.20 12.36 -4.74
CA MET A 37 -7.85 11.11 -4.37
C MET A 37 -7.03 9.93 -4.92
N PRO A 38 -6.59 8.97 -4.08
CA PRO A 38 -5.95 7.76 -4.57
C PRO A 38 -6.94 6.98 -5.44
N ALA A 39 -6.56 6.70 -6.69
CA ALA A 39 -7.32 5.81 -7.58
C ALA A 39 -7.11 4.32 -7.24
N THR A 40 -6.27 4.05 -6.24
CA THR A 40 -5.77 2.71 -5.94
C THR A 40 -6.64 1.99 -4.92
N SER A 41 -7.07 0.78 -5.27
CA SER A 41 -7.79 -0.14 -4.38
C SER A 41 -6.85 -0.97 -3.50
N TYR A 42 -7.38 -1.50 -2.39
CA TYR A 42 -6.64 -2.44 -1.53
C TYR A 42 -6.17 -3.68 -2.32
N GLU A 43 -7.03 -4.18 -3.19
CA GLU A 43 -6.76 -5.35 -4.04
C GLU A 43 -5.62 -5.11 -5.02
N GLU A 44 -5.50 -3.91 -5.60
CA GLU A 44 -4.37 -3.56 -6.48
C GLU A 44 -3.04 -3.52 -5.75
N VAL A 45 -3.02 -3.01 -4.51
CA VAL A 45 -1.81 -2.99 -3.69
C VAL A 45 -1.37 -4.44 -3.37
N ILE A 46 -2.30 -5.32 -3.03
CA ILE A 46 -2.01 -6.74 -2.79
C ILE A 46 -1.50 -7.43 -4.06
N ARG A 47 -2.15 -7.20 -5.21
CA ARG A 47 -1.70 -7.76 -6.50
C ARG A 47 -0.29 -7.29 -6.89
N LEU A 48 0.07 -6.05 -6.57
CA LEU A 48 1.43 -5.54 -6.80
C LEU A 48 2.46 -6.27 -5.92
N MET A 49 2.11 -6.54 -4.65
CA MET A 49 2.98 -7.30 -3.74
C MET A 49 3.18 -8.74 -4.19
N GLU A 50 2.15 -9.40 -4.74
CA GLU A 50 2.25 -10.79 -5.22
C GLU A 50 3.10 -10.95 -6.48
N LYS A 51 3.32 -9.87 -7.23
CA LYS A 51 4.17 -9.86 -8.44
C LYS A 51 5.65 -9.56 -8.17
N SER A 52 6.01 -9.24 -6.92
CA SER A 52 7.35 -8.73 -6.53
C SER A 52 8.21 -9.79 -5.83
#